data_AF-A0A7C4FBN7-F1
#
_entry.id   AF-A0A7C4FBN7-F1
#
_cell.length_a   1.000
_cell.length_b   1.000
_cell.length_c   1.000
_cell.angle_alpha   90.00
_cell.angle_beta   90.00
_cell.angle_gamma   90.00
#
_symmetry.space_group_name_H-M   'P 1'
#
loop_
_entity.id
_entity.type
_entity.pdbx_description
1 polymer ?
#
loop_
_entity_poly.entity_id
_entity_poly.type
_entity_poly.pdbx_seq_one_letter_code
_entity_poly.pdbx_strand_id
1 'polypeptide(L)' 'MIPIAKPIIGDEEIEAVVRVLRSGMIAQGGEVYSFEREFADYVGVKHG' A
#
# COMPACT_ATOMS: atom_id res chain seq x y z
N MET A 1 -24.29 17.23 -6.04
CA MET A 1 -23.03 17.09 -6.81
C MET A 1 -22.47 15.70 -6.54
N ILE A 2 -22.13 14.91 -7.56
CA ILE A 2 -21.56 13.55 -7.41
C ILE A 2 -20.06 13.64 -7.69
N PRO A 3 -19.18 13.15 -6.80
CA PRO A 3 -17.74 13.20 -7.01
C PRO A 3 -17.27 12.18 -8.06
N ILE A 4 -16.25 12.54 -8.85
CA ILE A 4 -15.63 11.67 -9.87
C ILE A 4 -14.92 10.47 -9.21
N ALA A 5 -14.32 10.68 -8.04
CA ALA A 5 -13.69 9.64 -7.24
C ALA A 5 -14.03 9.85 -5.76
N LYS A 6 -14.34 8.75 -5.08
CA LYS A 6 -14.53 8.71 -3.63
C LYS A 6 -13.88 7.41 -3.11
N PRO A 7 -12.56 7.42 -2.84
CA PRO A 7 -11.88 6.24 -2.32
C PRO A 7 -12.50 5.81 -1.00
N ILE A 8 -12.53 4.50 -0.76
CA ILE A 8 -12.95 3.91 0.50
C ILE A 8 -11.68 3.59 1.24
N ILE A 9 -11.47 4.27 2.38
CA ILE A 9 -10.33 4.06 3.27
C ILE A 9 -10.93 3.79 4.64
N GLY A 10 -10.64 2.62 5.20
CA GLY A 10 -11.06 2.18 6.51
C GLY A 10 -9.92 2.18 7.52
N ASP A 11 -10.20 1.61 8.69
CA ASP A 11 -9.23 1.55 9.80
C ASP A 11 -8.02 0.68 9.46
N GLU A 12 -8.19 -0.34 8.62
CA GLU A 12 -7.09 -1.23 8.20
C GLU A 12 -6.02 -0.48 7.40
N GLU A 13 -6.43 0.35 6.43
CA GLU A 13 -5.49 1.18 5.66
C GLU A 13 -4.82 2.22 6.55
N ILE A 14 -5.55 2.82 7.49
CA ILE A 14 -5.01 3.82 8.42
C ILE A 14 -3.96 3.19 9.33
N GLU A 15 -4.27 2.04 9.94
CA GLU A 15 -3.33 1.30 10.80
C GLU A 15 -2.07 0.91 10.03
N ALA A 16 -2.19 0.50 8.75
CA ALA A 16 -1.04 0.21 7.91
C ALA A 16 -0.12 1.43 7.73
N VAL A 17 -0.69 2.60 7.43
CA VAL A 17 0.06 3.85 7.32
C VAL A 17 0.71 4.21 8.67
N VAL A 18 0.00 4.06 9.78
CA VAL A 18 0.53 4.33 11.13
C VAL A 18 1.74 3.44 11.44
N ARG A 19 1.73 2.16 11.05
CA ARG A 19 2.89 1.26 11.20
C ARG A 19 4.10 1.78 10.43
N VAL A 20 3.92 2.23 9.18
CA VAL A 20 5.00 2.84 8.38
C VAL A 20 5.55 4.09 9.07
N LEU A 21 4.68 5.00 9.52
CA LEU A 21 5.09 6.23 10.20
C LEU A 21 5.88 5.93 11.48
N ARG A 22 5.42 4.95 12.28
CA ARG A 22 6.11 4.52 13.51
C ARG A 22 7.45 3.84 13.24
N SER A 23 7.64 3.22 12.08
CA SER A 23 8.90 2.58 11.70
C SER A 23 10.03 3.57 11.42
N GLY A 24 9.71 4.84 11.13
CA GLY A 24 10.66 5.88 10.73
C GLY A 24 11.18 5.74 9.28
N MET A 25 10.90 4.63 8.59
CA MET A 25 11.26 4.41 7.20
C MET A 25 10.06 4.70 6.29
N ILE A 26 9.98 5.95 5.81
CA ILE A 26 8.80 6.45 5.08
C ILE A 26 8.84 6.21 3.57
N ALA A 27 9.95 5.69 3.04
CA ALA A 27 10.13 5.44 1.61
C ALA A 27 11.01 4.21 1.38
N GLN A 28 10.75 3.48 0.28
CA GLN A 28 11.49 2.27 -0.14
C GLN A 28 11.70 1.24 0.99
N GLY A 29 10.70 1.12 1.87
CA GLY A 29 10.74 0.23 3.02
C GLY A 29 10.20 -1.17 2.74
N GLY A 30 10.11 -1.99 3.78
CA GLY A 30 9.61 -3.37 3.70
C GLY A 30 8.21 -3.47 3.09
N GLU A 31 7.31 -2.52 3.39
CA GLU A 31 5.95 -2.50 2.82
C GLU A 31 5.96 -2.33 1.28
N VAL A 32 6.90 -1.57 0.73
CA VAL A 32 7.04 -1.41 -0.74
C VAL A 32 7.48 -2.73 -1.36
N TYR A 33 8.48 -3.39 -0.77
CA TYR A 33 8.98 -4.67 -1.26
C TYR A 33 7.91 -5.77 -1.21
N SER A 34 7.14 -5.84 -0.11
CA SER A 34 6.04 -6.79 0.03
C SER A 34 4.96 -6.51 -1.01
N PHE A 35 4.56 -5.24 -1.18
CA PHE A 35 3.58 -4.85 -2.18
C PHE A 35 4.01 -5.21 -3.61
N GLU A 36 5.24 -4.88 -4.02
CA GLU A 36 5.75 -5.19 -5.36
C GLU A 36 5.73 -6.70 -5.63
N ARG A 37 6.12 -7.51 -4.64
CA ARG A 37 6.06 -8.98 -4.74
C ARG A 37 4.62 -9.48 -4.87
N GLU A 38 3.74 -9.10 -3.95
CA GLU A 38 2.34 -9.52 -3.95
C GLU A 38 1.63 -9.11 -5.24
N PHE A 39 1.94 -7.91 -5.74
CA PHE A 39 1.38 -7.39 -6.97
C PHE A 39 1.93 -8.10 -8.20
N ALA A 40 3.23 -8.39 -8.26
CA ALA A 40 3.83 -9.17 -9.33
C ALA A 40 3.23 -10.58 -9.41
N ASP A 41 3.04 -11.23 -8.26
CA ASP A 41 2.38 -12.53 -8.14
C ASP A 41 0.91 -12.46 -8.59
N TYR A 42 0.18 -11.41 -8.17
CA TYR A 42 -1.21 -11.19 -8.56
C TYR A 42 -1.39 -10.98 -10.07
N VAL A 43 -0.51 -10.20 -10.70
CA VAL A 43 -0.55 -9.90 -12.14
C VAL A 43 0.06 -11.03 -12.98
N GLY A 44 0.85 -11.92 -12.36
CA GLY A 44 1.52 -13.04 -13.04
C GLY A 44 2.79 -12.63 -13.80
N VAL A 45 3.52 -11.64 -13.29
CA VAL A 45 4.79 -11.16 -13.85
C VAL A 45 5.95 -11.47 -12.92
N LYS A 46 7.16 -11.52 -13.49
CA LYS A 46 8.37 -11.88 -12.72
C LYS A 46 8.86 -10.76 -11.80
N HIS A 47 8.56 -9.51 -12.12
CA HIS A 47 9.07 -8.33 -11.43
C HIS A 47 7.94 -7.29 -11.32
N GLY A 48 7.85 -6.67 -10.14
CA GLY A 48 7.02 -5.49 -9.84
C GLY A 48 7.85 -4.23 -9.92
#